data_AF-A0A961QEA9-F1
#
_entry.id   AF-A0A961QEA9-F1
#
_cell.length_a   1.000
_cell.length_b   1.000
_cell.length_c   1.000
_cell.angle_alpha   90.00
_cell.angle_beta   90.00
_cell.angle_gamma   90.00
#
_symmetry.space_group_name_H-M   'P 1'
#
loop_
_entity.id
_entity.type
_entity.pdbx_description
1 polymer ?
#
loop_
_entity_poly.entity_id
_entity_poly.type
_entity_poly.pdbx_seq_one_letter_code
_entity_poly.pdbx_strand_id
1 'polypeptide(L)'
;MDDKDQLQAAAVENAAAGRGGLSQEELDELVASSDTGGRSLTGPVGTLVLLVALAWSLFQLWFSSPLPFLFGFGVFNDTEARSIHLAFALFLAFAAFPASRTPVQLVLGIAVPLILGALFMFSAKEDTATWWIPLIALGVAAAVWLGSPKDRIPAWEWALALLGAAAALYLLVFYRQISGRVGAPITQDFVVGVLGIVILLEATRRALGPALMIVATVFLVYTVLGQYMPELIAHKGNNLS
;
A
#
# COMPACT_ATOMS: atom_id res chain seq x y z
N MET A 1 -14.17 -53.67 -25.04
CA MET A 1 -13.81 -52.25 -25.23
C MET A 1 -12.72 -52.28 -26.27
N ASP A 2 -13.00 -51.72 -27.46
CA ASP A 2 -12.10 -51.80 -28.60
C ASP A 2 -10.84 -50.96 -28.34
N ASP A 3 -9.71 -51.32 -28.94
CA ASP A 3 -8.42 -50.62 -28.77
C ASP A 3 -8.53 -49.15 -29.23
N LYS A 4 -9.38 -48.90 -30.23
CA LYS A 4 -9.73 -47.56 -30.71
C LYS A 4 -10.53 -46.73 -29.69
N ASP A 5 -11.38 -47.37 -28.91
CA ASP A 5 -12.17 -46.70 -27.87
C ASP A 5 -11.26 -46.28 -26.69
N GLN A 6 -10.26 -47.10 -26.35
CA GLN A 6 -9.25 -46.77 -25.34
C GLN A 6 -8.34 -45.64 -25.81
N LEU A 7 -7.91 -45.67 -27.08
CA LEU A 7 -7.11 -44.60 -27.68
C LEU A 7 -7.88 -43.28 -27.78
N GLN A 8 -9.17 -43.32 -28.10
CA GLN A 8 -10.03 -42.13 -28.09
C GLN A 8 -10.25 -41.60 -26.67
N ALA A 9 -10.50 -42.48 -25.69
CA ALA A 9 -10.64 -42.08 -24.29
C ALA A 9 -9.35 -41.42 -23.78
N ALA A 10 -8.19 -42.00 -24.04
CA ALA A 10 -6.89 -41.45 -23.68
C ALA A 10 -6.58 -40.12 -24.41
N ALA A 11 -6.98 -39.99 -25.68
CA ALA A 11 -6.84 -38.73 -26.43
C ALA A 11 -7.75 -37.62 -25.90
N VAL A 12 -8.97 -37.96 -25.47
CA VAL A 12 -9.90 -37.03 -24.81
C VAL A 12 -9.39 -36.65 -23.43
N GLU A 13 -8.81 -37.58 -22.68
CA GLU A 13 -8.20 -37.32 -21.36
C GLU A 13 -6.96 -36.41 -21.49
N ASN A 14 -6.10 -36.64 -22.47
CA ASN A 14 -4.96 -35.75 -22.77
C ASN A 14 -5.40 -34.37 -23.27
N ALA A 15 -6.46 -34.30 -24.10
CA ALA A 15 -7.03 -33.04 -24.56
C ALA A 15 -7.75 -32.26 -23.43
N ALA A 16 -8.33 -32.97 -22.46
CA ALA A 16 -8.91 -32.41 -21.25
C ALA A 16 -7.83 -31.96 -20.24
N ALA A 17 -6.75 -32.72 -20.11
CA ALA A 17 -5.57 -32.34 -19.33
C ALA A 17 -4.91 -31.07 -19.87
N GLY A 18 -4.93 -30.87 -21.18
CA GLY A 18 -4.43 -29.65 -21.84
C GLY A 18 -5.29 -28.38 -21.67
N ARG A 19 -6.41 -28.44 -20.92
CA ARG A 19 -7.36 -27.31 -20.78
C ARG A 19 -7.72 -26.90 -19.35
N GLY A 20 -7.02 -27.37 -18.32
CA GLY A 20 -7.45 -27.08 -16.94
C GLY A 20 -6.38 -27.05 -15.84
N GLY A 21 -5.09 -27.10 -16.16
CA GLY A 21 -4.02 -26.98 -15.18
C GLY A 21 -2.93 -26.07 -15.70
N LEU A 22 -2.49 -25.12 -14.87
CA LEU A 22 -1.27 -24.37 -15.12
C LEU A 22 -0.12 -25.39 -15.29
N SER A 23 0.72 -25.21 -16.29
CA SER A 23 1.95 -25.99 -16.42
C SER A 23 2.83 -25.83 -15.18
N GLN A 24 3.72 -26.79 -14.90
CA GLN A 24 4.61 -26.71 -13.74
C GLN A 24 5.47 -25.43 -13.77
N GLU A 25 5.89 -24.99 -14.95
CA GLU A 25 6.61 -23.72 -15.12
C GLU A 25 5.73 -22.51 -14.76
N GLU A 26 4.47 -22.49 -15.18
CA GLU A 26 3.52 -21.43 -14.80
C GLU A 26 3.19 -21.48 -13.30
N LEU A 27 3.13 -22.66 -12.70
CA LEU A 27 2.94 -22.85 -11.26
C LEU A 27 4.15 -22.31 -10.48
N ASP A 28 5.36 -22.66 -10.90
CA ASP A 28 6.60 -22.18 -10.31
C ASP A 28 6.76 -20.67 -10.49
N GLU A 29 6.36 -20.11 -11.64
CA GLU A 29 6.34 -18.66 -11.88
C GLU A 29 5.29 -17.96 -11.01
N LEU A 30 4.11 -18.56 -10.81
CA LEU A 30 3.08 -18.04 -9.91
C LEU A 30 3.51 -18.08 -8.45
N VAL A 31 4.18 -19.16 -8.02
CA VAL A 31 4.78 -19.26 -6.69
C VAL A 31 5.88 -18.21 -6.54
N ALA A 32 6.82 -18.12 -7.49
CA ALA A 32 7.93 -17.17 -7.44
C ALA A 32 7.47 -15.71 -7.43
N SER A 33 6.47 -15.36 -8.24
CA SER A 33 5.90 -13.99 -8.27
C SER A 33 5.04 -13.68 -7.04
N SER A 34 4.48 -14.69 -6.37
CA SER A 34 3.81 -14.53 -5.09
C SER A 34 4.79 -14.32 -3.93
N ASP A 35 5.93 -15.03 -3.94
CA ASP A 35 6.90 -15.03 -2.85
C ASP A 35 7.89 -13.84 -2.89
N THR A 36 8.28 -13.39 -4.09
CA THR A 36 9.34 -12.37 -4.26
C THR A 36 8.80 -10.98 -4.63
N GLY A 37 7.49 -10.88 -4.86
CA GLY A 37 6.84 -9.70 -5.43
C GLY A 37 6.84 -9.74 -6.97
N GLY A 38 5.98 -8.93 -7.58
CA GLY A 38 5.75 -8.97 -9.03
C GLY A 38 6.83 -8.33 -9.91
N ARG A 39 7.99 -7.94 -9.34
CA ARG A 39 9.08 -7.23 -10.04
C ARG A 39 10.37 -8.04 -10.05
N SER A 40 10.94 -8.26 -11.23
CA SER A 40 12.22 -8.93 -11.42
C SER A 40 13.38 -7.92 -11.38
N LEU A 41 13.85 -7.58 -10.18
CA LEU A 41 14.97 -6.66 -9.99
C LEU A 41 16.30 -7.39 -10.05
N THR A 42 17.21 -6.97 -10.93
CA THR A 42 18.57 -7.53 -11.02
C THR A 42 19.64 -6.49 -10.69
N GLY A 43 20.85 -6.97 -10.36
CA GLY A 43 21.99 -6.11 -10.07
C GLY A 43 21.89 -5.34 -8.75
N PRO A 44 22.52 -4.16 -8.64
CA PRO A 44 22.64 -3.41 -7.38
C PRO A 44 21.28 -3.00 -6.76
N VAL A 45 20.28 -2.70 -7.59
CA VAL A 45 18.94 -2.32 -7.12
C VAL A 45 18.21 -3.52 -6.50
N GLY A 46 18.34 -4.71 -7.11
CA GLY A 46 17.82 -5.95 -6.53
C GLY A 46 18.46 -6.25 -5.18
N THR A 47 19.79 -6.10 -5.07
CA THR A 47 20.50 -6.26 -3.80
C THR A 47 20.04 -5.26 -2.75
N LEU A 48 19.82 -3.98 -3.12
CA LEU A 48 19.29 -2.98 -2.20
C LEU A 48 17.92 -3.38 -1.66
N VAL A 49 16.97 -3.76 -2.53
CA VAL A 49 15.62 -4.17 -2.11
C VAL A 49 15.67 -5.42 -1.23
N LEU A 50 16.52 -6.40 -1.56
CA LEU A 50 16.76 -7.58 -0.73
C LEU A 50 17.28 -7.21 0.66
N LEU A 51 18.28 -6.31 0.75
CA LEU A 51 18.82 -5.87 2.04
C LEU A 51 17.77 -5.13 2.88
N VAL A 52 16.92 -4.33 2.24
CA VAL A 52 15.81 -3.64 2.92
C VAL A 52 14.79 -4.65 3.45
N ALA A 53 14.43 -5.66 2.65
CA ALA A 53 13.53 -6.74 3.09
C ALA A 53 14.12 -7.56 4.24
N LEU A 54 15.42 -7.89 4.16
CA LEU A 54 16.13 -8.58 5.25
C LEU A 54 16.17 -7.73 6.52
N ALA A 55 16.45 -6.43 6.40
CA ALA A 55 16.43 -5.50 7.53
C ALA A 55 15.04 -5.41 8.17
N TRP A 56 13.97 -5.42 7.37
CA TRP A 56 12.61 -5.45 7.88
C TRP A 56 12.31 -6.71 8.68
N SER A 57 12.68 -7.88 8.15
CA SER A 57 12.50 -9.16 8.85
C SER A 57 13.29 -9.22 10.15
N LEU A 58 14.55 -8.76 10.14
CA LEU A 58 15.37 -8.67 11.35
C LEU A 58 14.78 -7.70 12.37
N PHE A 59 14.19 -6.58 11.93
CA PHE A 59 13.52 -5.64 12.83
C PHE A 59 12.31 -6.27 13.51
N GLN A 60 11.46 -7.00 12.78
CA GLN A 60 10.31 -7.69 13.37
C GLN A 60 10.73 -8.74 14.40
N LEU A 61 11.79 -9.51 14.09
CA LEU A 61 12.37 -10.47 15.02
C LEU A 61 12.93 -9.77 16.26
N TRP A 62 13.67 -8.67 16.09
CA TRP A 62 14.21 -7.87 17.19
C TRP A 62 13.10 -7.37 18.12
N PHE A 63 12.07 -6.73 17.57
CA PHE A 63 10.95 -6.18 18.33
C PHE A 63 10.13 -7.26 19.07
N SER A 64 9.93 -8.42 18.45
CA SER A 64 9.20 -9.55 19.05
C SER A 64 10.03 -10.37 20.04
N SER A 65 11.34 -10.10 20.15
CA SER A 65 12.26 -10.84 21.03
C SER A 65 12.48 -10.12 22.37
N PRO A 66 13.01 -10.80 23.41
CA PRO A 66 13.42 -10.14 24.64
C PRO A 66 14.74 -9.36 24.52
N LEU A 67 15.44 -9.45 23.37
CA LEU A 67 16.76 -8.84 23.14
C LEU A 67 16.81 -7.32 23.39
N PRO A 68 15.83 -6.50 22.97
CA PRO A 68 15.87 -5.06 23.21
C PRO A 68 15.99 -4.72 24.70
N PHE A 69 15.31 -5.49 25.56
CA PHE A 69 15.34 -5.32 27.01
C PHE A 69 16.62 -5.87 27.64
N LEU A 70 17.16 -6.98 27.11
CA LEU A 70 18.41 -7.57 27.60
C LEU A 70 19.62 -6.67 27.32
N PHE A 71 19.66 -6.04 26.15
CA PHE A 71 20.76 -5.14 25.76
C PHE A 71 20.52 -3.68 26.17
N GLY A 72 19.31 -3.33 26.61
CA GLY A 72 18.94 -1.96 27.00
C GLY A 72 19.02 -0.95 25.84
N PHE A 73 18.94 -1.42 24.59
CA PHE A 73 19.06 -0.60 23.39
C PHE A 73 17.92 -0.93 22.42
N GLY A 74 17.48 0.07 21.65
CA GLY A 74 16.46 -0.14 20.62
C GLY A 74 15.12 -0.63 21.19
N VAL A 75 14.75 -0.14 22.37
CA VAL A 75 13.44 -0.39 22.99
C VAL A 75 12.45 0.62 22.43
N PHE A 76 11.52 0.13 21.60
CA PHE A 76 10.48 0.94 20.98
C PHE A 76 9.13 0.65 21.62
N ASN A 77 8.26 1.67 21.68
CA ASN A 77 6.85 1.44 22.01
C ASN A 77 6.06 0.94 20.78
N ASP A 78 4.83 0.47 21.00
CA ASP A 78 3.96 -0.05 19.93
C ASP A 78 3.75 0.92 18.76
N THR A 79 3.59 2.22 19.05
CA THR A 79 3.36 3.24 18.02
C THR A 79 4.61 3.47 17.19
N GLU A 80 5.78 3.57 17.83
CA GLU A 80 7.08 3.69 17.17
C GLU A 80 7.36 2.47 16.30
N ALA A 81 7.16 1.26 16.84
CA ALA A 81 7.42 0.02 16.11
C ALA A 81 6.50 -0.15 14.89
N ARG A 82 5.20 0.17 15.02
CA ARG A 82 4.26 0.18 13.88
C ARG A 82 4.66 1.19 12.81
N SER A 83 5.19 2.34 13.21
CA SER A 83 5.66 3.37 12.28
C SER A 83 6.89 2.90 11.48
N ILE A 84 7.86 2.25 12.14
CA ILE A 84 9.02 1.64 11.49
C ILE A 84 8.56 0.53 10.53
N HIS A 85 7.69 -0.37 11.01
CA HIS A 85 7.13 -1.45 10.19
C HIS A 85 6.43 -0.92 8.94
N LEU A 86 5.57 0.09 9.10
CA LEU A 86 4.86 0.72 7.99
C LEU A 86 5.81 1.39 7.00
N ALA A 87 6.91 1.99 7.46
CA ALA A 87 7.90 2.60 6.57
C ALA A 87 8.56 1.56 5.65
N PHE A 88 8.97 0.41 6.20
CA PHE A 88 9.46 -0.71 5.40
C PHE A 88 8.39 -1.25 4.45
N ALA A 89 7.16 -1.43 4.95
CA ALA A 89 6.04 -1.93 4.15
C ALA A 89 5.74 -1.02 2.94
N LEU A 90 5.68 0.30 3.15
CA LEU A 90 5.44 1.26 2.07
C LEU A 90 6.59 1.26 1.07
N PHE A 91 7.84 1.28 1.53
CA PHE A 91 8.99 1.24 0.64
C PHE A 91 8.97 -0.01 -0.25
N LEU A 92 8.80 -1.18 0.36
CA LEU A 92 8.81 -2.46 -0.35
C LEU A 92 7.57 -2.65 -1.22
N ALA A 93 6.40 -2.12 -0.84
CA ALA A 93 5.21 -2.13 -1.67
C ALA A 93 5.48 -1.46 -3.04
N PHE A 94 6.09 -0.28 -3.06
CA PHE A 94 6.42 0.40 -4.31
C PHE A 94 7.64 -0.20 -5.03
N ALA A 95 8.62 -0.73 -4.28
CA ALA A 95 9.83 -1.30 -4.86
C ALA A 95 9.60 -2.68 -5.49
N ALA A 96 8.85 -3.56 -4.83
CA ALA A 96 8.67 -4.97 -5.22
C ALA A 96 7.35 -5.24 -5.97
N PHE A 97 6.29 -4.46 -5.76
CA PHE A 97 4.96 -4.72 -6.36
C PHE A 97 4.62 -3.69 -7.44
N PRO A 98 4.79 -4.04 -8.73
CA PRO A 98 4.45 -3.14 -9.81
C PRO A 98 2.94 -2.96 -9.94
N ALA A 99 2.50 -1.74 -10.25
CA ALA A 99 1.07 -1.43 -10.37
C ALA A 99 0.41 -2.22 -11.51
N SER A 100 -0.65 -2.97 -11.19
CA SER A 100 -1.50 -3.62 -12.17
C SER A 100 -2.21 -2.61 -13.07
N ARG A 101 -2.28 -2.91 -14.37
CA ARG A 101 -2.87 -2.05 -15.41
C ARG A 101 -4.19 -2.57 -15.97
N THR A 102 -4.90 -3.44 -15.26
CA THR A 102 -6.27 -3.77 -15.68
C THR A 102 -7.13 -2.50 -15.69
N PRO A 103 -8.14 -2.38 -16.56
CA PRO A 103 -8.95 -1.16 -16.66
C PRO A 103 -9.52 -0.72 -15.30
N VAL A 104 -10.00 -1.68 -14.51
CA VAL A 104 -10.52 -1.44 -13.15
C VAL A 104 -9.42 -0.92 -12.22
N GLN A 105 -8.24 -1.55 -12.22
CA GLN A 105 -7.11 -1.14 -11.37
C GLN A 105 -6.61 0.27 -11.71
N LEU A 106 -6.57 0.60 -13.00
CA LEU A 106 -6.16 1.91 -13.48
C LEU A 106 -7.18 2.99 -13.08
N VAL A 107 -8.47 2.73 -13.29
CA VAL A 107 -9.55 3.64 -12.89
C VAL A 107 -9.53 3.86 -11.38
N LEU A 108 -9.42 2.79 -10.59
CA LEU A 108 -9.35 2.90 -9.13
C LEU A 108 -8.13 3.68 -8.66
N GLY A 109 -6.93 3.37 -9.20
CA GLY A 109 -5.69 4.05 -8.83
C GLY A 109 -5.67 5.54 -9.18
N ILE A 110 -6.46 5.99 -10.16
CA ILE A 110 -6.58 7.42 -10.51
C ILE A 110 -7.75 8.07 -9.76
N ALA A 111 -8.92 7.44 -9.76
CA ALA A 111 -10.13 8.02 -9.18
C ALA A 111 -10.04 8.17 -7.67
N VAL A 112 -9.50 7.18 -6.95
CA VAL A 112 -9.46 7.21 -5.48
C VAL A 112 -8.61 8.36 -4.94
N PRO A 113 -7.36 8.61 -5.39
CA PRO A 113 -6.61 9.79 -4.96
C PRO A 113 -7.35 11.11 -5.21
N LEU A 114 -8.04 11.25 -6.35
CA LEU A 114 -8.78 12.46 -6.68
C LEU A 114 -10.03 12.64 -5.82
N ILE A 115 -10.78 11.56 -5.60
CA ILE A 115 -11.96 11.55 -4.72
C ILE A 115 -11.54 11.91 -3.29
N LEU A 116 -10.48 11.30 -2.77
CA LEU A 116 -9.98 11.60 -1.44
C LEU A 116 -9.40 13.01 -1.35
N GLY A 117 -8.73 13.50 -2.40
CA GLY A 117 -8.30 14.89 -2.49
C GLY A 117 -9.48 15.85 -2.34
N ALA A 118 -10.55 15.65 -3.12
CA ALA A 118 -11.76 16.45 -3.01
C ALA A 118 -12.43 16.33 -1.63
N LEU A 119 -12.50 15.10 -1.09
CA LEU A 119 -13.06 14.83 0.23
C LEU A 119 -12.30 15.56 1.34
N PHE A 120 -10.97 15.53 1.31
CA PHE A 120 -10.14 16.20 2.32
C PHE A 120 -10.18 17.72 2.17
N MET A 121 -10.29 18.25 0.95
CA MET A 121 -10.53 19.68 0.75
C MET A 121 -11.88 20.10 1.33
N PHE A 122 -12.93 19.30 1.14
CA PHE A 122 -14.24 19.54 1.72
C PHE A 122 -14.27 19.40 3.25
N SER A 123 -13.47 18.48 3.80
CA SER A 123 -13.37 18.24 5.24
C SER A 123 -12.49 19.24 5.99
N ALA A 124 -11.70 20.05 5.29
CA ALA A 124 -10.75 20.96 5.91
C ALA A 124 -11.48 22.12 6.62
N LYS A 125 -10.94 22.58 7.75
CA LYS A 125 -11.43 23.77 8.44
C LYS A 125 -11.18 25.01 7.60
N GLU A 126 -12.03 26.04 7.73
CA GLU A 126 -11.99 27.27 6.93
C GLU A 126 -10.60 27.95 6.91
N ASP A 127 -9.85 27.89 8.02
CA ASP A 127 -8.52 28.52 8.14
C ASP A 127 -7.36 27.64 7.64
N THR A 128 -7.63 26.41 7.18
CA THR A 128 -6.58 25.49 6.72
C THR A 128 -6.33 25.70 5.23
N ALA A 129 -5.10 26.05 4.87
CA ALA A 129 -4.71 26.08 3.46
C ALA A 129 -4.86 24.69 2.83
N THR A 130 -5.63 24.55 1.76
CA THR A 130 -5.94 23.25 1.11
C THR A 130 -5.32 23.09 -0.28
N TRP A 131 -4.68 24.13 -0.83
CA TRP A 131 -4.14 24.14 -2.19
C TRP A 131 -3.11 23.04 -2.50
N TRP A 132 -2.46 22.48 -1.48
CA TRP A 132 -1.49 21.40 -1.62
C TRP A 132 -2.14 20.01 -1.75
N ILE A 133 -3.38 19.83 -1.28
CA ILE A 133 -4.12 18.56 -1.37
C ILE A 133 -4.27 18.09 -2.83
N PRO A 134 -4.74 18.92 -3.78
CA PRO A 134 -4.88 18.50 -5.17
C PRO A 134 -3.52 18.19 -5.80
N LEU A 135 -2.42 18.84 -5.39
CA LEU A 135 -1.08 18.51 -5.89
C LEU A 135 -0.65 17.09 -5.50
N ILE A 136 -0.95 16.67 -4.27
CA ILE A 136 -0.69 15.30 -3.81
C ILE A 136 -1.55 14.30 -4.59
N ALA A 137 -2.86 14.55 -4.68
CA ALA A 137 -3.81 13.68 -5.38
C ALA A 137 -3.44 13.50 -6.86
N LEU A 138 -3.15 14.61 -7.55
CA LEU A 138 -2.70 14.62 -8.94
C LEU A 138 -1.33 13.96 -9.11
N GLY A 139 -0.40 14.17 -8.18
CA GLY A 139 0.92 13.53 -8.21
C GLY A 139 0.82 12.00 -8.14
N VAL A 140 0.00 11.47 -7.25
CA VAL A 140 -0.23 10.02 -7.14
C VAL A 140 -0.98 9.50 -8.38
N ALA A 141 -2.04 10.19 -8.82
CA ALA A 141 -2.78 9.82 -10.02
C ALA A 141 -1.88 9.81 -11.28
N ALA A 142 -0.99 10.80 -11.41
CA ALA A 142 -0.02 10.88 -12.50
C ALA A 142 0.99 9.72 -12.43
N ALA A 143 1.51 9.39 -11.24
CA ALA A 143 2.40 8.25 -11.05
C ALA A 143 1.72 6.91 -11.45
N VAL A 144 0.45 6.74 -11.12
CA VAL A 144 -0.35 5.58 -11.56
C VAL A 144 -0.51 5.55 -13.08
N TRP A 145 -0.82 6.71 -13.68
CA TRP A 145 -1.01 6.83 -15.13
C TRP A 145 0.27 6.51 -15.93
N LEU A 146 1.41 7.06 -15.49
CA LEU A 146 2.74 6.82 -16.08
C LEU A 146 3.12 5.34 -16.09
N GLY A 147 2.63 4.57 -15.11
CA GLY A 147 2.77 3.13 -15.08
C GLY A 147 3.98 2.61 -14.33
N SER A 148 4.08 1.28 -14.33
CA SER A 148 5.01 0.57 -13.47
C SER A 148 5.71 -0.55 -14.25
N PRO A 149 6.89 -0.29 -14.83
CA PRO A 149 7.72 -1.32 -15.45
C PRO A 149 8.04 -2.46 -14.46
N LYS A 150 8.20 -3.68 -14.98
CA LYS A 150 8.50 -4.91 -14.19
C LYS A 150 10.00 -5.23 -14.09
N ASP A 151 10.81 -4.56 -14.88
CA ASP A 151 12.26 -4.75 -14.99
C ASP A 151 13.05 -3.75 -14.11
N ARG A 152 12.43 -2.64 -13.71
CA ARG A 152 13.08 -1.57 -12.93
C ARG A 152 12.08 -0.77 -12.11
N ILE A 153 12.59 -0.04 -11.12
CA ILE A 153 11.82 0.92 -10.34
C ILE A 153 11.94 2.30 -11.02
N PRO A 154 10.86 2.85 -11.59
CA PRO A 154 10.90 4.18 -12.20
C PRO A 154 11.02 5.29 -11.14
N ALA A 155 11.46 6.48 -11.55
CA ALA A 155 11.74 7.58 -10.63
C ALA A 155 10.53 8.04 -9.79
N TRP A 156 9.32 8.01 -10.37
CA TRP A 156 8.10 8.36 -9.63
C TRP A 156 7.74 7.33 -8.55
N GLU A 157 8.09 6.07 -8.72
CA GLU A 157 7.88 5.05 -7.67
C GLU A 157 8.96 5.10 -6.59
N TRP A 158 10.19 5.47 -6.94
CA TRP A 158 11.18 5.86 -5.95
C TRP A 158 10.68 7.01 -5.09
N ALA A 159 10.09 8.04 -5.71
CA ALA A 159 9.51 9.15 -4.99
C ALA A 159 8.36 8.69 -4.07
N LEU A 160 7.42 7.87 -4.54
CA LEU A 160 6.33 7.35 -3.71
C LEU A 160 6.83 6.45 -2.57
N ALA A 161 7.80 5.58 -2.83
CA ALA A 161 8.41 4.71 -1.83
C ALA A 161 9.05 5.52 -0.69
N LEU A 162 9.86 6.53 -1.05
CA LEU A 162 10.57 7.36 -0.09
C LEU A 162 9.64 8.32 0.64
N LEU A 163 8.70 8.96 -0.06
CA LEU A 163 7.72 9.85 0.57
C LEU A 163 6.76 9.09 1.48
N GLY A 164 6.33 7.88 1.09
CA GLY A 164 5.51 7.00 1.92
C GLY A 164 6.27 6.57 3.18
N ALA A 165 7.51 6.10 3.03
CA ALA A 165 8.35 5.73 4.17
C ALA A 165 8.60 6.93 5.09
N ALA A 166 8.90 8.11 4.54
CA ALA A 166 9.08 9.34 5.31
C ALA A 166 7.79 9.75 6.05
N ALA A 167 6.63 9.62 5.41
CA ALA A 167 5.34 9.91 6.04
C ALA A 167 5.06 8.97 7.23
N ALA A 168 5.40 7.68 7.12
CA ALA A 168 5.31 6.74 8.23
C ALA A 168 6.30 7.07 9.35
N LEU A 169 7.56 7.38 9.01
CA LEU A 169 8.59 7.73 9.99
C LEU A 169 8.36 9.09 10.66
N TYR A 170 7.54 9.96 10.09
CA TYR A 170 7.18 11.24 10.70
C TYR A 170 6.58 11.06 12.10
N LEU A 171 5.70 10.06 12.28
CA LEU A 171 5.13 9.75 13.59
C LEU A 171 6.18 9.32 14.61
N LEU A 172 7.23 8.63 14.17
CA LEU A 172 8.34 8.22 15.03
C LEU A 172 9.24 9.40 15.40
N VAL A 173 9.65 10.21 14.41
CA VAL A 173 10.56 11.34 14.63
C VAL A 173 9.89 12.43 15.46
N PHE A 174 8.61 12.69 15.22
CA PHE A 174 7.86 13.75 15.88
C PHE A 174 6.91 13.26 16.99
N TYR A 175 7.10 12.03 17.47
CA TYR A 175 6.22 11.39 18.44
C TYR A 175 5.94 12.28 19.66
N ARG A 176 6.98 12.89 20.23
CA ARG A 176 6.87 13.75 21.41
C ARG A 176 6.10 15.04 21.14
N GLN A 177 6.31 15.67 19.98
CA GLN A 177 5.61 16.92 19.69
C GLN A 177 4.14 16.66 19.33
N ILE A 178 3.84 15.55 18.64
CA ILE A 178 2.47 15.17 18.28
C ILE A 178 1.68 14.82 19.55
N SER A 179 2.27 14.03 20.46
CA SER A 179 1.60 13.68 21.72
C SER A 179 1.39 14.88 22.64
N GLY A 180 2.18 15.95 22.51
CA GLY A 180 1.97 17.20 23.23
C GLY A 180 0.89 18.12 22.63
N ARG A 181 0.43 17.85 21.41
CA ARG A 181 -0.55 18.67 20.67
C ARG A 181 -1.86 17.93 20.38
N VAL A 182 -2.28 17.03 21.27
CA VAL A 182 -3.53 16.28 21.09
C VAL A 182 -4.70 17.26 20.91
N GLY A 183 -5.45 17.12 19.80
CA GLY A 183 -6.56 18.01 19.46
C GLY A 183 -6.16 19.32 18.76
N ALA A 184 -4.87 19.65 18.67
CA ALA A 184 -4.36 20.84 18.00
C ALA A 184 -3.18 20.54 17.03
N PRO A 185 -3.37 19.64 16.04
CA PRO A 185 -2.35 19.35 15.04
C PRO A 185 -1.97 20.60 14.21
N ILE A 186 -0.68 20.69 13.84
CA ILE A 186 -0.20 21.77 12.97
C ILE A 186 -0.39 21.40 11.50
N THR A 187 -0.28 22.37 10.58
CA THR A 187 -0.40 22.15 9.13
C THR A 187 0.50 21.02 8.62
N GLN A 188 1.72 20.89 9.17
CA GLN A 188 2.64 19.81 8.79
C GLN A 188 2.08 18.41 9.11
N ASP A 189 1.41 18.25 10.25
CA ASP A 189 0.82 16.97 10.65
C ASP A 189 -0.29 16.58 9.66
N PHE A 190 -1.09 17.56 9.21
CA PHE A 190 -2.11 17.36 8.17
C PHE A 190 -1.52 17.01 6.81
N VAL A 191 -0.50 17.74 6.36
CA VAL A 191 0.16 17.50 5.07
C VAL A 191 0.72 16.07 5.03
N VAL A 192 1.44 15.67 6.07
CA VAL A 192 2.02 14.32 6.16
C VAL A 192 0.94 13.26 6.28
N GLY A 193 -0.13 13.50 7.04
CA GLY A 193 -1.26 12.59 7.18
C GLY A 193 -1.98 12.34 5.85
N VAL A 194 -2.34 13.40 5.11
CA VAL A 194 -2.99 13.28 3.80
C VAL A 194 -2.08 12.61 2.78
N LEU A 195 -0.80 13.03 2.71
CA LEU A 195 0.21 12.39 1.86
C LEU A 195 0.30 10.88 2.17
N GLY A 196 0.45 10.56 3.45
CA GLY A 196 0.57 9.20 3.96
C GLY A 196 -0.64 8.35 3.61
N ILE A 197 -1.87 8.85 3.81
CA ILE A 197 -3.11 8.11 3.50
C ILE A 197 -3.23 7.83 2.00
N VAL A 198 -3.01 8.83 1.15
CA VAL A 198 -3.15 8.65 -0.31
C VAL A 198 -2.08 7.68 -0.84
N ILE A 199 -0.83 7.80 -0.38
CA ILE A 199 0.25 6.88 -0.75
C ILE A 199 -0.01 5.46 -0.20
N LEU A 200 -0.50 5.35 1.04
CA LEU A 200 -0.81 4.07 1.67
C LEU A 200 -1.89 3.31 0.91
N LEU A 201 -2.98 3.97 0.52
CA LEU A 201 -4.03 3.32 -0.26
C LEU A 201 -3.55 2.84 -1.63
N GLU A 202 -2.66 3.60 -2.26
CA GLU A 202 -2.03 3.17 -3.51
C GLU A 202 -1.07 1.98 -3.29
N ALA A 203 -0.28 1.99 -2.21
CA ALA A 203 0.56 0.85 -1.82
C ALA A 203 -0.29 -0.41 -1.54
N THR A 204 -1.40 -0.24 -0.82
CA THR A 204 -2.38 -1.30 -0.56
C THR A 204 -2.97 -1.85 -1.85
N ARG A 205 -3.37 -0.99 -2.79
CA ARG A 205 -3.91 -1.41 -4.09
C ARG A 205 -2.91 -2.29 -4.86
N ARG A 206 -1.62 -1.95 -4.78
CA ARG A 206 -0.53 -2.69 -5.44
C ARG A 206 -0.25 -4.05 -4.80
N ALA A 207 -0.12 -4.08 -3.47
CA ALA A 207 0.32 -5.27 -2.75
C ALA A 207 -0.82 -6.24 -2.42
N LEU A 208 -2.02 -5.72 -2.09
CA LEU A 208 -3.14 -6.49 -1.55
C LEU A 208 -4.38 -6.48 -2.47
N GLY A 209 -4.33 -5.73 -3.58
CA GLY A 209 -5.39 -5.67 -4.57
C GLY A 209 -6.46 -4.59 -4.28
N PRO A 210 -7.51 -4.53 -5.13
CA PRO A 210 -8.44 -3.40 -5.13
C PRO A 210 -9.42 -3.42 -3.94
N ALA A 211 -9.68 -4.60 -3.35
CA ALA A 211 -10.69 -4.77 -2.32
C ALA A 211 -10.41 -3.91 -1.08
N LEU A 212 -9.19 -3.96 -0.54
CA LEU A 212 -8.85 -3.20 0.67
C LEU A 212 -8.82 -1.70 0.42
N MET A 213 -8.38 -1.27 -0.77
CA MET A 213 -8.43 0.15 -1.17
C MET A 213 -9.87 0.67 -1.20
N ILE A 214 -10.79 -0.09 -1.80
CA ILE A 214 -12.22 0.27 -1.87
C ILE A 214 -12.80 0.37 -0.47
N VAL A 215 -12.61 -0.66 0.35
CA VAL A 215 -13.14 -0.70 1.73
C VAL A 215 -12.62 0.49 2.52
N ALA A 216 -11.31 0.73 2.53
CA ALA A 216 -10.73 1.86 3.25
C ALA A 216 -11.22 3.22 2.73
N THR A 217 -11.42 3.36 1.41
CA THR A 217 -11.99 4.58 0.81
C THR A 217 -13.42 4.81 1.28
N VAL A 218 -14.25 3.76 1.34
CA VAL A 218 -15.63 3.85 1.86
C VAL A 218 -15.63 4.29 3.33
N PHE A 219 -14.76 3.72 4.16
CA PHE A 219 -14.64 4.13 5.57
C PHE A 219 -14.16 5.58 5.72
N LEU A 220 -13.22 6.05 4.89
CA LEU A 220 -12.79 7.45 4.90
C LEU A 220 -13.92 8.39 4.47
N VAL A 221 -14.66 8.05 3.41
CA VAL A 221 -15.84 8.82 2.97
C VAL A 221 -16.87 8.88 4.08
N TYR A 222 -17.16 7.74 4.72
CA TYR A 222 -18.08 7.66 5.86
C TYR A 222 -17.61 8.51 7.04
N THR A 223 -16.31 8.53 7.34
CA THR A 223 -15.75 9.30 8.46
C THR A 223 -15.98 10.81 8.29
N VAL A 224 -15.93 11.32 7.05
CA VAL A 224 -16.11 12.74 6.74
C VAL A 224 -17.59 13.10 6.52
N LEU A 225 -18.33 12.26 5.79
CA LEU A 225 -19.70 12.54 5.38
C LEU A 225 -20.77 11.95 6.31
N GLY A 226 -20.40 11.14 7.29
CA GLY A 226 -21.35 10.47 8.20
C GLY A 226 -22.23 11.44 8.99
N GLN A 227 -21.78 12.68 9.19
CA GLN A 227 -22.59 13.75 9.80
C GLN A 227 -23.77 14.22 8.92
N TYR A 228 -23.67 14.04 7.59
CA TYR A 228 -24.69 14.43 6.63
C TYR A 228 -25.60 13.25 6.23
N MET A 229 -25.37 12.07 6.79
CA MET A 229 -26.16 10.88 6.46
C MET A 229 -27.51 10.86 7.21
N PRO A 230 -28.49 10.09 6.72
CA PRO A 230 -29.77 9.92 7.42
C PRO A 230 -29.59 9.38 8.84
N GLU A 231 -30.48 9.75 9.77
CA GLU A 231 -30.38 9.44 11.20
C GLU A 231 -30.10 7.96 11.53
N LEU A 232 -30.53 7.02 10.69
CA LEU A 232 -30.32 5.58 10.89
C LEU A 232 -28.84 5.17 10.91
N ILE A 233 -27.98 5.88 10.18
CA ILE A 233 -26.55 5.56 10.02
C ILE A 233 -25.63 6.75 10.29
N ALA A 234 -26.19 7.87 10.76
CA ALA A 234 -25.41 9.06 11.09
C ALA A 234 -24.60 8.83 12.37
N HIS A 235 -23.35 9.26 12.38
CA HIS A 235 -22.63 9.47 13.63
C HIS A 235 -22.58 10.97 13.91
N LYS A 236 -22.50 11.35 15.19
CA LYS A 236 -22.12 12.74 15.53
C LYS A 236 -20.81 13.02 14.80
N GLY A 237 -20.80 14.01 13.92
CA GLY A 237 -19.63 14.35 13.12
C GLY A 237 -18.44 14.54 14.06
N ASN A 238 -17.38 13.77 13.86
CA ASN A 238 -16.12 14.02 14.55
C ASN A 238 -15.44 15.18 13.81
N ASN A 239 -15.81 16.40 14.19
CA ASN A 239 -15.01 17.57 13.93
C ASN A 239 -13.74 17.49 14.78
N LEU A 240 -12.61 17.96 14.26
CA LEU A 240 -11.36 18.05 15.01
C LEU A 240 -11.47 19.14 16.10
N SER A 241 -12.20 18.85 17.18
CA SER A 241 -12.11 19.55 18.46
C SER A 241 -11.99 18.53 19.57
#